data_AF-A0A1Z4VPZ7-F1
#
_entry.id   AF-A0A1Z4VPZ7-F1
#
_cell.length_a   1.000
_cell.length_b   1.000
_cell.length_c   1.000
_cell.angle_alpha   90.00
_cell.angle_beta   90.00
_cell.angle_gamma   90.00
#
_symmetry.space_group_name_H-M   'P 1'
#
loop_
_entity.id
_entity.type
_entity.pdbx_description
1 polymer ?
#
loop_
_entity_poly.entity_id
_entity_poly.type
_entity_poly.pdbx_seq_one_letter_code
_entity_poly.pdbx_strand_id
1 'polypeptide(L)'
;MTELFRELGEADRHALIRYAEFLAGQPATRPALPVATEPAEPLSPETPKPIPRPESESVIKAVKRLSESYYMLDKNKLLNETSPLVTEHVMYGKAAEEVIDRLETVFEEHYQAYLERWS
;
A
#
# COMPACT_ATOMS: atom_id res chain seq x y z
N MET A 1 -15.34 26.44 -12.47
CA MET A 1 -15.82 25.66 -13.65
C MET A 1 -14.84 25.98 -14.78
N THR A 2 -14.07 24.99 -15.20
CA THR A 2 -12.80 25.13 -15.96
C THR A 2 -12.99 25.76 -17.33
N GLU A 3 -12.06 26.63 -17.73
CA GLU A 3 -12.04 27.38 -19.02
C GLU A 3 -12.29 26.45 -20.23
N LEU A 4 -11.74 25.24 -20.18
CA LEU A 4 -11.86 24.21 -21.21
C LEU A 4 -13.30 23.80 -21.52
N PHE A 5 -14.23 23.85 -20.55
CA PHE A 5 -15.63 23.50 -20.78
C PHE A 5 -16.36 24.56 -21.62
N ARG A 6 -15.94 25.84 -21.51
CA ARG A 6 -16.53 26.94 -22.28
C ARG A 6 -16.09 26.90 -23.74
N GLU A 7 -14.90 26.37 -24.00
CA GLU A 7 -14.33 26.22 -25.34
C GLU A 7 -14.95 25.05 -26.13
N LEU A 8 -15.59 24.09 -25.45
CA LEU A 8 -16.28 22.97 -26.09
C LEU A 8 -17.54 23.42 -26.82
N GLY A 9 -17.86 22.78 -27.95
CA GLY A 9 -19.12 22.99 -28.67
C GLY A 9 -20.34 22.50 -27.87
N GLU A 10 -21.54 22.93 -28.26
CA GLU A 10 -22.79 22.58 -27.55
C GLU A 10 -23.03 21.07 -27.48
N ALA A 11 -22.75 20.35 -28.56
CA ALA A 11 -22.88 18.90 -28.63
C ALA A 11 -21.95 18.18 -27.62
N ASP A 12 -20.71 18.65 -27.49
CA ASP A 12 -19.70 18.07 -26.58
C ASP A 12 -20.03 18.35 -25.12
N ARG A 13 -20.54 19.54 -24.82
CA ARG A 13 -21.05 19.88 -23.48
C ARG A 13 -22.22 18.99 -23.09
N HIS A 14 -23.17 18.75 -24.00
CA HIS A 14 -24.28 17.83 -23.76
C HIS A 14 -23.82 16.37 -23.62
N ALA A 15 -22.76 15.96 -24.31
CA ALA A 15 -22.16 14.64 -24.12
C ALA A 15 -21.54 14.49 -22.72
N LEU A 16 -20.84 15.51 -22.23
CA LEU A 16 -20.27 15.54 -20.89
C LEU A 16 -21.34 15.49 -19.79
N ILE A 17 -22.44 16.24 -19.95
CA ILE A 17 -23.55 16.22 -18.99
C ILE A 17 -24.17 14.83 -18.92
N ARG A 18 -24.47 14.21 -20.07
CA ARG A 18 -25.01 12.84 -20.11
C ARG A 18 -24.06 11.81 -19.48
N TYR A 19 -22.75 11.98 -19.67
CA TYR A 19 -21.76 11.13 -19.03
C TYR A 19 -21.70 11.36 -17.51
N ALA A 20 -21.82 12.61 -17.05
CA ALA A 20 -21.89 12.93 -15.63
C ALA A 20 -23.15 12.35 -14.97
N GLU A 21 -24.30 12.43 -15.63
CA GLU A 21 -25.56 11.80 -15.20
C GLU A 21 -25.43 10.27 -15.14
N PHE A 22 -24.81 9.67 -16.15
CA PHE A 22 -24.51 8.23 -16.18
C PHE A 22 -23.58 7.79 -15.04
N LEU A 23 -22.59 8.61 -14.67
CA LEU A 23 -21.71 8.36 -13.53
C LEU A 23 -22.43 8.56 -12.19
N ALA A 24 -23.36 9.52 -12.10
CA ALA A 24 -24.13 9.77 -10.89
C ALA A 24 -25.19 8.69 -10.62
N GLY A 25 -25.71 8.06 -11.67
CA GLY A 25 -26.70 6.97 -11.57
C GLY A 25 -26.12 5.57 -11.38
N GLN A 26 -24.79 5.39 -11.44
CA GLN A 26 -24.16 4.09 -11.22
C GLN A 26 -24.03 3.78 -9.71
N PRO A 27 -24.55 2.65 -9.21
CA PRO A 27 -24.17 2.16 -7.89
C PRO A 27 -22.66 1.88 -7.89
N ALA A 28 -21.96 2.39 -6.87
CA ALA A 28 -20.52 2.52 -6.79
C ALA A 28 -19.74 1.22 -7.14
N THR A 29 -19.42 1.05 -8.43
CA THR A 29 -18.39 0.12 -8.93
C THR A 29 -17.16 0.90 -9.41
N ARG A 30 -17.08 2.19 -9.06
CA ARG A 30 -15.84 2.95 -9.10
C ARG A 30 -15.05 2.52 -7.87
N PRO A 31 -13.75 2.17 -7.96
CA PRO A 31 -12.89 2.25 -6.77
C PRO A 31 -12.95 3.71 -6.33
N ALA A 32 -13.81 3.96 -5.34
CA ALA A 32 -13.94 5.25 -4.72
C ALA A 32 -12.57 5.55 -4.12
N LEU A 33 -11.89 6.57 -4.63
CA LEU A 33 -11.14 7.40 -3.70
C LEU A 33 -12.16 7.79 -2.63
N PRO A 34 -11.96 7.41 -1.36
CA PRO A 34 -12.97 7.62 -0.35
C PRO A 34 -13.13 9.14 -0.17
N VAL A 35 -14.19 9.70 -0.75
CA VAL A 35 -14.73 10.98 -0.28
C VAL A 35 -15.45 10.62 1.02
N ALA A 36 -14.65 10.56 2.08
CA ALA A 36 -15.14 10.46 3.45
C ALA A 36 -15.88 11.76 3.77
N THR A 37 -17.20 11.70 3.81
CA THR A 37 -18.04 12.65 4.54
C THR A 37 -18.06 12.26 6.01
N GLU A 38 -16.87 12.20 6.61
CA GLU A 38 -16.63 12.11 8.04
C GLU A 38 -15.70 13.27 8.39
N PRO A 39 -15.84 13.95 9.55
CA PRO A 39 -14.89 14.97 9.95
C PRO A 39 -13.50 14.32 9.92
N ALA A 40 -12.64 14.80 9.03
CA ALA A 40 -11.29 14.28 8.87
C ALA A 40 -10.57 14.38 10.22
N GLU A 41 -10.50 13.25 10.92
CA GLU A 41 -9.57 13.06 12.03
C GLU A 41 -8.17 13.39 11.50
N PRO A 42 -7.31 14.04 12.31
CA PRO A 42 -5.99 14.45 11.85
C PRO A 42 -5.27 13.23 11.28
N LEU A 43 -4.88 13.32 10.00
CA LEU A 43 -4.18 12.29 9.23
C LEU A 43 -2.92 11.89 10.01
N SER A 44 -3.02 10.81 10.78
CA SER A 44 -1.93 10.24 11.55
C SER A 44 -1.27 9.16 10.71
N PRO A 45 0.06 8.94 10.83
CA PRO A 45 0.72 7.87 10.11
C PRO A 45 0.13 6.52 10.50
N GLU A 46 -0.21 5.70 9.50
CA GLU A 46 -0.67 4.33 9.72
C GLU A 46 0.35 3.53 10.54
N THR A 47 -0.13 2.75 11.53
CA THR A 47 0.73 1.93 12.40
C THR A 47 0.70 0.46 12.01
N PRO A 48 1.83 -0.27 12.13
CA PRO A 48 1.91 -1.67 11.79
C PRO A 48 0.94 -2.50 12.64
N LYS A 49 0.31 -3.48 12.01
CA LYS A 49 -0.52 -4.46 12.71
C LYS A 49 0.40 -5.49 13.39
N PRO A 50 0.38 -5.64 14.72
CA PRO A 50 1.23 -6.62 15.38
C PRO A 50 0.73 -8.03 15.08
N ILE A 51 1.53 -8.80 14.30
CA ILE A 51 1.31 -10.22 14.06
C ILE A 51 2.48 -10.99 14.68
N PRO A 52 2.23 -11.81 15.73
CA PRO A 52 3.29 -12.49 16.45
C PRO A 52 4.01 -13.52 15.57
N ARG A 53 5.32 -13.68 15.81
CA ARG A 53 6.13 -14.72 15.18
C ARG A 53 5.74 -16.11 15.73
N PRO A 54 5.44 -17.10 14.86
CA PRO A 54 5.20 -18.47 15.28
C PRO A 54 6.51 -19.19 15.67
N GLU A 55 6.42 -20.20 16.54
CA GLU A 55 7.59 -20.94 17.09
C GLU A 55 8.46 -21.61 16.02
N SER A 56 7.87 -22.04 14.91
CA SER A 56 8.59 -22.62 13.77
C SER A 56 8.14 -21.93 12.50
N GLU A 57 8.89 -20.91 12.11
CA GLU A 57 8.61 -20.09 10.95
C GLU A 57 9.63 -20.35 9.82
N SER A 58 9.12 -20.52 8.60
CA SER A 58 9.96 -20.52 7.40
C SER A 58 10.12 -19.08 6.88
N VAL A 59 11.25 -18.76 6.25
CA VAL A 59 11.53 -17.43 5.67
C VAL A 59 10.37 -16.88 4.82
N ILE A 60 9.76 -17.72 3.97
CA ILE A 60 8.62 -17.32 3.11
C ILE A 60 7.39 -16.92 3.94
N LYS A 61 7.12 -17.64 5.03
CA LYS A 61 6.03 -17.32 5.97
C LYS A 61 6.32 -16.02 6.72
N ALA A 62 7.58 -15.77 7.08
CA ALA A 62 7.99 -14.51 7.69
C ALA A 62 7.79 -13.33 6.75
N VAL A 63 8.22 -13.42 5.48
CA VAL A 63 7.97 -12.37 4.48
C VAL A 63 6.47 -12.06 4.36
N LYS A 64 5.62 -13.10 4.36
CA LYS A 64 4.17 -12.93 4.33
C LYS A 64 3.63 -12.24 5.59
N ARG A 65 4.02 -12.73 6.78
CA ARG A 65 3.65 -12.16 8.08
C ARG A 65 4.05 -10.69 8.17
N LEU A 66 5.30 -10.36 7.83
CA LEU A 66 5.81 -8.99 7.88
C LEU A 66 5.11 -8.09 6.85
N SER A 67 4.83 -8.59 5.65
CA SER A 67 4.05 -7.84 4.66
C SER A 67 2.60 -7.57 5.10
N GLU A 68 2.03 -8.44 5.92
CA GLU A 68 0.72 -8.23 6.54
C GLU A 68 0.78 -7.28 7.74
N SER A 69 1.86 -7.34 8.53
CA SER A 69 2.11 -6.42 9.64
C SER A 69 2.33 -4.98 9.15
N TYR A 70 3.16 -4.81 8.12
CA TYR A 70 3.55 -3.52 7.55
C TYR A 70 2.79 -3.23 6.25
N TYR A 71 1.46 -3.31 6.29
CA TYR A 71 0.60 -3.18 5.09
C TYR A 71 0.69 -1.81 4.39
N MET A 72 1.13 -0.76 5.10
CA MET A 72 1.32 0.60 4.59
C MET A 72 2.61 0.77 3.76
N LEU A 73 3.54 -0.18 3.82
CA LEU A 73 4.81 -0.09 3.11
C LEU A 73 4.70 -0.57 1.66
N ASP A 74 5.51 0.03 0.78
CA ASP A 74 5.57 -0.36 -0.63
C ASP A 74 6.14 -1.78 -0.78
N LYS A 75 5.28 -2.71 -1.19
CA LYS A 75 5.62 -4.13 -1.37
C LYS A 75 6.70 -4.36 -2.42
N ASN A 76 6.75 -3.57 -3.49
CA ASN A 76 7.80 -3.73 -4.50
C ASN A 76 9.16 -3.35 -3.93
N LYS A 77 9.22 -2.26 -3.15
CA LYS A 77 10.44 -1.82 -2.48
C LYS A 77 10.93 -2.87 -1.48
N LEU A 78 10.02 -3.43 -0.68
CA LEU A 78 10.34 -4.50 0.27
C LEU A 78 10.79 -5.79 -0.42
N LEU A 79 10.14 -6.20 -1.51
CA LEU A 79 10.52 -7.40 -2.26
C LEU A 79 11.94 -7.29 -2.85
N ASN A 80 12.30 -6.13 -3.38
CA ASN A 80 13.65 -5.90 -3.91
C ASN A 80 14.73 -6.07 -2.83
N GLU A 81 14.50 -5.52 -1.63
CA GLU A 81 15.45 -5.59 -0.51
C GLU A 81 15.49 -6.96 0.17
N THR A 82 14.37 -7.69 0.19
CA THR A 82 14.27 -9.00 0.86
C THR A 82 14.64 -10.17 -0.05
N SER A 83 14.60 -10.00 -1.38
CA SER A 83 14.95 -11.04 -2.35
C SER A 83 16.38 -11.61 -2.18
N PRO A 84 17.42 -10.79 -1.91
CA PRO A 84 18.76 -11.29 -1.61
C PRO A 84 18.81 -12.17 -0.35
N LEU A 85 18.05 -11.81 0.69
CA LEU A 85 18.00 -12.56 1.95
C LEU A 85 17.34 -13.93 1.77
N VAL A 86 16.25 -13.97 1.00
CA VAL A 86 15.59 -15.22 0.63
C VAL A 86 16.52 -16.09 -0.23
N THR A 87 17.23 -15.49 -1.18
CA THR A 87 18.21 -16.19 -2.02
C THR A 87 19.35 -16.74 -1.17
N GLU A 88 19.83 -15.99 -0.19
CA GLU A 88 20.91 -16.40 0.69
C GLU A 88 20.52 -17.62 1.55
N HIS A 89 19.30 -17.64 2.08
CA HIS A 89 18.74 -18.80 2.77
C HIS A 89 18.70 -20.04 1.87
N VAL A 90 18.18 -19.89 0.65
CA VAL A 90 17.99 -21.01 -0.29
C VAL A 90 19.33 -21.53 -0.83
N MET A 91 20.26 -20.64 -1.15
CA MET A 91 21.54 -20.99 -1.80
C MET A 91 22.62 -21.43 -0.82
N TYR A 92 22.70 -20.78 0.34
CA TYR A 92 23.78 -21.02 1.32
C TYR A 92 23.28 -21.75 2.58
N GLY A 93 21.98 -22.06 2.68
CA GLY A 93 21.43 -22.84 3.78
C GLY A 93 21.51 -22.13 5.13
N LYS A 94 21.52 -20.79 5.16
CA LYS A 94 21.51 -20.02 6.41
C LYS A 94 20.31 -20.37 7.27
N ALA A 95 20.46 -20.32 8.59
CA ALA A 95 19.37 -20.64 9.50
C ALA A 95 18.17 -19.72 9.24
N ALA A 96 16.96 -20.31 9.22
CA ALA A 96 15.75 -19.54 8.98
C ALA A 96 15.60 -18.41 10.01
N GLU A 97 15.95 -18.66 11.27
CA GLU A 97 15.87 -17.67 12.35
C GLU A 97 16.74 -16.44 12.08
N GLU A 98 18.01 -16.63 11.72
CA GLU A 98 18.92 -15.51 11.40
C GLU A 98 18.42 -14.67 10.22
N VAL A 99 17.84 -15.31 9.21
CA VAL A 99 17.30 -14.64 8.03
C VAL A 99 16.02 -13.88 8.40
N ILE A 100 15.17 -14.46 9.25
CA ILE A 100 13.94 -13.82 9.73
C ILE A 100 14.25 -12.59 10.58
N ASP A 101 15.22 -12.67 11.50
CA ASP A 101 15.63 -11.53 12.32
C ASP A 101 16.10 -10.37 11.44
N ARG A 102 16.86 -10.68 10.37
CA ARG A 102 17.31 -9.68 9.41
C ARG A 102 16.18 -9.11 8.57
N LEU A 103 15.19 -9.92 8.19
CA LEU A 103 13.97 -9.43 7.54
C LEU A 103 13.22 -8.46 8.47
N GLU A 104 13.09 -8.78 9.75
CA GLU A 104 12.43 -7.91 10.74
C GLU A 104 13.13 -6.54 10.85
N THR A 105 14.46 -6.51 10.86
CA THR A 105 15.24 -5.26 10.80
C THR A 105 14.94 -4.44 9.54
N VAL A 106 14.95 -5.07 8.35
CA VAL A 106 14.68 -4.37 7.07
C VAL A 106 13.28 -3.76 7.07
N PHE A 107 12.27 -4.48 7.56
CA PHE A 107 10.91 -3.96 7.65
C PHE A 107 10.80 -2.80 8.64
N GLU A 108 11.48 -2.87 9.79
CA GLU A 108 11.51 -1.78 10.77
C GLU A 108 12.19 -0.52 10.20
N GLU A 109 13.34 -0.66 9.53
CA GLU A 109 14.03 0.45 8.86
C GLU A 109 13.15 1.14 7.83
N HIS A 110 12.42 0.36 7.01
CA HIS A 110 11.48 0.92 6.04
C HIS A 110 10.30 1.64 6.70
N TYR A 111 9.85 1.15 7.86
CA TYR A 111 8.80 1.82 8.63
C TYR A 111 9.30 3.13 9.25
N GLN A 112 10.53 3.19 9.75
CA GLN A 112 11.12 4.45 10.21
C GLN A 112 11.23 5.46 9.06
N ALA A 113 11.72 5.04 7.89
CA ALA A 113 11.78 5.90 6.71
C ALA A 113 10.38 6.34 6.22
N TYR A 114 9.36 5.52 6.44
CA TYR A 114 7.96 5.92 6.22
C TYR A 114 7.56 7.01 7.21
N LEU A 115 7.78 6.85 8.51
CA LEU A 115 7.49 7.87 9.53
C LEU A 115 8.23 9.19 9.31
N GLU A 116 9.50 9.13 8.87
CA GLU A 116 10.28 10.32 8.52
C GLU A 116 9.64 11.11 7.36
N ARG A 117 8.94 10.45 6.44
CA ARG A 117 8.18 11.12 5.37
C ARG A 117 6.92 11.84 5.88
N TRP A 118 6.43 11.44 7.05
CA TRP A 118 5.27 12.06 7.71
C TRP A 118 5.65 13.19 8.67
N SER A 119 6.94 13.37 8.98
CA SER A 119 7.48 14.59 9.64
C SER A 119 7.60 15.76 8.69
#